data_AF-A0AAE3H547-F1
#
_entry.id   AF-A0AAE3H547-F1
#
_cell.length_a   1.000
_cell.length_b   1.000
_cell.length_c   1.000
_cell.angle_alpha   90.00
_cell.angle_beta   90.00
_cell.angle_gamma   90.00
#
_symmetry.space_group_name_H-M   'P 1'
#
loop_
_entity.id
_entity.type
_entity.pdbx_description
1 polymer ?
#
loop_
_entity_poly.entity_id
_entity_poly.type
_entity_poly.pdbx_seq_one_letter_code
_entity_poly.pdbx_strand_id
1 'polypeptide(L)'
;MLLKKYTTDWVESFNALKNEIDKILAGLNYRIEHVGSTAVPGLDSKNIIDIDVIYENESEFDKIKARLEVGGYHHNGNQGIKEREVFKRGGNRSNPILDSIVHHFYVCPTHSKALERHLLSRDYLRKNEWARLMYQEMKYELAVKAGQDKKLYAELKERHVNDFIDSIIEKERNLSLIF
;
A
#
# COMPACT_ATOMS: atom_id res chain seq x y z
N MET A 1 -5.05 -20.17 -5.72
CA MET A 1 -4.87 -19.80 -4.31
C MET A 1 -4.81 -18.28 -4.20
N LEU A 2 -5.51 -17.70 -3.22
CA LEU A 2 -5.65 -16.26 -3.01
C LEU A 2 -4.33 -15.59 -2.61
N LEU A 3 -3.52 -16.29 -1.81
CA LEU A 3 -2.18 -15.88 -1.41
C LEU A 3 -1.13 -16.58 -2.28
N LYS A 4 -0.04 -15.87 -2.56
CA LYS A 4 1.15 -16.37 -3.24
C LYS A 4 2.34 -16.28 -2.30
N LYS A 5 3.31 -17.17 -2.54
CA LYS A 5 4.61 -17.09 -1.88
C LYS A 5 5.30 -15.78 -2.21
N TYR A 6 6.02 -15.23 -1.23
CA TYR A 6 6.84 -14.05 -1.46
C TYR A 6 7.79 -14.25 -2.66
N THR A 7 7.92 -13.23 -3.48
CA THR A 7 8.86 -13.18 -4.63
C THR A 7 9.49 -11.79 -4.72
N THR A 8 10.72 -11.73 -5.20
CA THR A 8 11.43 -10.47 -5.50
C THR A 8 10.80 -9.71 -6.66
N ASP A 9 10.01 -10.37 -7.52
CA ASP A 9 9.28 -9.74 -8.63
C ASP A 9 8.33 -8.62 -8.15
N TRP A 10 7.89 -8.66 -6.88
CA TRP A 10 7.08 -7.59 -6.31
C TRP A 10 7.86 -6.30 -6.12
N VAL A 11 9.16 -6.39 -5.81
CA VAL A 11 10.04 -5.23 -5.73
C VAL A 11 10.28 -4.66 -7.12
N GLU A 12 10.50 -5.52 -8.12
CA GLU A 12 10.64 -5.12 -9.52
C GLU A 12 9.36 -4.47 -10.06
N SER A 13 8.20 -5.05 -9.74
CA SER A 13 6.88 -4.52 -10.10
C SER A 13 6.65 -3.14 -9.48
N PHE A 14 6.98 -2.95 -8.20
CA PHE A 14 6.92 -1.65 -7.55
C PHE A 14 7.84 -0.64 -8.22
N ASN A 15 9.10 -1.01 -8.51
CA ASN A 15 10.04 -0.10 -9.16
C ASN A 15 9.58 0.31 -10.56
N ALA A 16 9.00 -0.62 -11.32
CA ALA A 16 8.41 -0.32 -12.63
C ALA A 16 7.23 0.65 -12.52
N LEU A 17 6.30 0.41 -11.57
CA LEU A 17 5.20 1.33 -11.29
C LEU A 17 5.71 2.72 -10.85
N LYS A 18 6.67 2.75 -9.92
CA LYS A 18 7.28 3.99 -9.42
C LYS A 18 7.86 4.81 -10.56
N ASN A 19 8.61 4.20 -11.48
CA ASN A 19 9.21 4.90 -12.62
C ASN A 19 8.15 5.55 -13.53
N GLU A 20 7.00 4.91 -13.76
CA GLU A 20 5.92 5.50 -14.55
C GLU A 20 5.21 6.63 -13.79
N ILE A 21 4.98 6.46 -12.48
CA ILE A 21 4.39 7.51 -11.64
C ILE A 21 5.35 8.72 -11.55
N ASP A 22 6.65 8.50 -11.44
CA ASP A 22 7.65 9.57 -11.41
C ASP A 22 7.59 10.44 -12.68
N LYS A 23 7.40 9.81 -13.85
CA LYS A 23 7.21 10.53 -15.12
C LYS A 23 5.94 11.36 -15.13
N ILE A 24 4.84 10.83 -14.59
CA ILE A 24 3.55 11.54 -14.51
C ILE A 24 3.65 12.76 -13.60
N LEU A 25 4.33 12.61 -12.46
CA LEU A 25 4.44 13.63 -11.42
C LEU A 25 5.69 14.53 -11.57
N ALA A 26 6.43 14.42 -12.68
CA ALA A 26 7.66 15.15 -12.90
C ALA A 26 7.52 16.66 -12.64
N GLY A 27 8.42 17.19 -11.80
CA GLY A 27 8.46 18.60 -11.39
C GLY A 27 7.61 18.95 -10.17
N LEU A 28 6.90 18.00 -9.55
CA LEU A 28 6.22 18.19 -8.27
C LEU A 28 7.11 17.71 -7.11
N ASN A 29 6.83 18.19 -5.89
CA ASN A 29 7.50 17.72 -4.68
C ASN A 29 6.70 16.59 -4.04
N TYR A 30 7.24 15.36 -4.09
CA TYR A 30 6.60 14.18 -3.51
C TYR A 30 7.65 13.09 -3.22
N ARG A 31 7.23 12.08 -2.47
CA ARG A 31 7.93 10.80 -2.32
C ARG A 31 7.00 9.64 -2.66
N ILE A 32 7.56 8.50 -3.05
CA ILE A 32 6.79 7.28 -3.35
C ILE A 32 7.32 6.15 -2.49
N GLU A 33 6.41 5.49 -1.77
CA GLU A 33 6.74 4.38 -0.88
C GLU A 33 6.03 3.09 -1.32
N HIS A 34 6.78 1.98 -1.30
CA HIS A 34 6.21 0.64 -1.40
C HIS A 34 5.67 0.26 -0.03
N VAL A 35 4.36 0.02 0.06
CA VAL A 35 3.68 -0.30 1.31
C VAL A 35 2.91 -1.62 1.20
N GLY A 36 2.19 -1.98 2.26
CA GLY A 36 1.43 -3.23 2.30
C GLY A 36 2.31 -4.48 2.43
N SER A 37 1.68 -5.64 2.29
CA SER A 37 2.37 -6.92 2.54
C SER A 37 3.44 -7.25 1.48
N THR A 38 3.28 -6.80 0.23
CA THR A 38 4.26 -7.08 -0.83
C THR A 38 5.57 -6.31 -0.66
N ALA A 39 5.56 -5.27 0.18
CA ALA A 39 6.76 -4.53 0.56
C ALA A 39 7.59 -5.24 1.65
N VAL A 40 7.13 -6.34 2.23
CA VAL A 40 7.83 -7.04 3.32
C VAL A 40 8.49 -8.31 2.77
N PRO A 41 9.83 -8.38 2.71
CA PRO A 41 10.53 -9.60 2.29
C PRO A 41 10.16 -10.82 3.12
N GLY A 42 9.90 -11.94 2.45
CA GLY A 42 9.52 -13.21 3.09
C GLY A 42 8.08 -13.26 3.61
N LEU A 43 7.22 -12.31 3.26
CA LEU A 43 5.80 -12.30 3.67
C LEU A 43 4.89 -12.66 2.49
N ASP A 44 4.20 -13.80 2.58
CA ASP A 44 3.24 -14.26 1.58
C ASP A 44 2.03 -13.32 1.49
N SER A 45 1.52 -13.06 0.28
CA SER A 45 0.50 -12.01 0.09
C SER A 45 -0.39 -12.25 -1.12
N LYS A 46 -1.47 -11.48 -1.23
CA LYS A 46 -2.14 -11.25 -2.51
C LYS A 46 -1.15 -10.58 -3.47
N ASN A 47 -1.21 -10.94 -4.73
CA ASN A 47 -0.39 -10.38 -5.80
C ASN A 47 -0.89 -8.99 -6.24
N ILE A 48 -0.84 -8.02 -5.32
CA ILE A 48 -1.27 -6.63 -5.52
C ILE A 48 -0.20 -5.74 -4.88
N ILE A 49 0.34 -4.79 -5.62
CA ILE A 49 1.28 -3.80 -5.10
C ILE A 49 0.49 -2.67 -4.42
N ASP A 50 0.88 -2.25 -3.23
CA ASP A 50 0.30 -1.08 -2.58
C ASP A 50 1.32 0.07 -2.63
N ILE A 51 0.89 1.25 -3.09
CA ILE A 51 1.75 2.42 -3.31
C ILE A 51 1.15 3.63 -2.60
N ASP A 52 1.99 4.34 -1.85
CA ASP A 52 1.69 5.67 -1.32
C ASP A 52 2.53 6.73 -2.05
N VAL A 53 1.89 7.70 -2.69
CA VAL A 53 2.51 9.00 -3.03
C VAL A 53 2.29 9.95 -1.86
N ILE A 54 3.38 10.57 -1.41
CA ILE A 54 3.43 11.35 -0.17
C ILE A 54 3.78 12.79 -0.52
N TYR A 55 2.99 13.74 -0.02
CA TYR A 55 3.22 15.18 -0.20
C TYR A 55 3.25 15.91 1.15
N GLU A 56 3.95 17.04 1.21
CA GLU A 56 4.07 17.84 2.45
C GLU A 56 3.06 18.98 2.51
N ASN A 57 3.00 19.79 1.46
CA ASN A 57 2.12 20.97 1.41
C ASN A 57 0.76 20.59 0.82
N GLU A 58 -0.34 20.98 1.47
CA GLU A 58 -1.70 20.70 0.97
C GLU A 58 -1.93 21.23 -0.44
N SER A 59 -1.27 22.32 -0.82
CA SER A 59 -1.32 22.88 -2.18
C SER A 59 -0.72 21.99 -3.27
N GLU A 60 0.03 20.94 -2.91
CA GLU A 60 0.54 19.95 -3.87
C GLU A 60 -0.52 18.91 -4.25
N PHE A 61 -1.51 18.66 -3.40
CA PHE A 61 -2.51 17.62 -3.67
C PHE A 61 -3.25 17.86 -4.98
N ASP A 62 -3.75 19.07 -5.21
CA ASP A 62 -4.49 19.39 -6.44
C ASP A 62 -3.62 19.25 -7.68
N LYS A 63 -2.33 19.58 -7.59
CA LYS A 63 -1.37 19.39 -8.69
C LYS A 63 -1.13 17.90 -8.97
N ILE A 64 -0.90 17.11 -7.92
CA ILE A 64 -0.71 15.66 -8.02
C ILE A 64 -1.96 15.02 -8.63
N LYS A 65 -3.14 15.35 -8.11
CA LYS A 65 -4.42 14.87 -8.61
C LYS A 65 -4.58 15.17 -10.10
N ALA A 66 -4.39 16.43 -10.51
CA ALA A 66 -4.50 16.82 -11.91
C ALA A 66 -3.51 16.06 -12.81
N ARG A 67 -2.27 15.87 -12.37
CA ARG A 67 -1.26 15.08 -13.11
C ARG A 67 -1.65 13.62 -13.23
N LEU A 68 -2.13 13.00 -12.15
CA LEU A 68 -2.58 11.61 -12.14
C LEU A 68 -3.79 11.41 -13.06
N GLU A 69 -4.74 12.36 -13.08
CA GLU A 69 -5.89 12.34 -13.99
C GLU A 69 -5.46 12.40 -15.45
N VAL A 70 -4.51 13.29 -15.80
CA VAL A 70 -3.88 13.32 -17.12
C VAL A 70 -3.15 12.02 -17.43
N GLY A 71 -2.51 11.40 -16.44
CA GLY A 71 -1.83 10.10 -16.52
C GLY A 71 -2.78 8.90 -16.64
N GLY A 72 -4.10 9.12 -16.59
CA GLY A 72 -5.12 8.08 -16.76
C GLY A 72 -5.53 7.35 -15.47
N TYR A 73 -5.24 7.94 -14.32
CA TYR A 73 -5.92 7.60 -13.07
C TYR A 73 -7.20 8.42 -12.92
N HIS A 74 -8.06 8.03 -11.98
CA HIS A 74 -9.15 8.88 -11.50
C HIS A 74 -9.19 8.85 -9.98
N HIS A 75 -9.50 10.00 -9.39
CA HIS A 75 -9.67 10.14 -7.95
C HIS A 75 -10.99 9.49 -7.51
N ASN A 76 -10.90 8.57 -6.55
CA ASN A 76 -12.03 7.76 -6.07
C ASN A 76 -12.32 8.06 -4.59
N GLY A 77 -12.16 9.34 -4.20
CA GLY A 77 -12.29 9.81 -2.83
C GLY A 77 -11.33 9.12 -1.85
N ASN A 78 -11.68 9.15 -0.57
CA ASN A 78 -10.84 8.60 0.51
C ASN A 78 -11.35 7.24 1.06
N GLN A 79 -12.48 6.76 0.52
CA GLN A 79 -13.15 5.52 0.92
C GLN A 79 -13.36 5.37 2.44
N GLY A 80 -13.66 6.48 3.12
CA GLY A 80 -13.91 6.51 4.56
C GLY A 80 -12.65 6.58 5.42
N ILE A 81 -11.45 6.63 4.84
CA ILE A 81 -10.20 6.83 5.58
C ILE A 81 -9.66 8.23 5.32
N LYS A 82 -9.77 9.11 6.32
CA LYS A 82 -9.33 10.50 6.24
C LYS A 82 -7.87 10.59 5.76
N GLU A 83 -7.58 11.55 4.88
CA GLU A 83 -6.22 11.86 4.38
C GLU A 83 -5.53 10.66 3.71
N ARG A 84 -6.30 9.73 3.14
CA ARG A 84 -5.81 8.64 2.28
C ARG A 84 -6.62 8.62 1.00
N GLU A 85 -6.22 9.44 0.06
CA GLU A 85 -6.94 9.60 -1.20
C GLU A 85 -6.65 8.42 -2.12
N VAL A 86 -7.69 7.75 -2.62
CA VAL A 86 -7.58 6.55 -3.44
C VAL A 86 -7.66 6.94 -4.91
N PHE A 87 -6.69 6.46 -5.69
CA PHE A 87 -6.70 6.58 -7.15
C PHE A 87 -6.90 5.21 -7.78
N LYS A 88 -7.70 5.17 -8.84
CA LYS A 88 -7.98 3.96 -9.60
C LYS A 88 -7.53 4.12 -11.03
N ARG A 89 -6.92 3.06 -11.56
CA ARG A 89 -6.51 3.00 -12.97
C ARG A 89 -7.73 2.66 -13.82
N GLY A 90 -7.91 3.37 -14.93
CA GLY A 90 -9.05 3.15 -15.84
C GLY A 90 -9.42 4.33 -16.72
N GLY A 91 -8.60 5.38 -16.79
CA GLY A 91 -8.80 6.51 -17.69
C GLY A 91 -8.44 6.23 -19.14
N ASN A 92 -8.61 7.23 -20.01
CA ASN A 92 -8.52 7.12 -21.48
C ASN A 92 -7.08 6.98 -22.04
N ARG A 93 -6.08 6.75 -21.20
CA ARG A 93 -4.70 6.51 -21.63
C ARG A 93 -4.31 5.09 -21.31
N SER A 94 -3.62 4.41 -22.22
CA SER A 94 -2.96 3.14 -21.97
C SER A 94 -1.50 3.36 -21.56
N ASN A 95 -1.00 2.50 -20.69
CA ASN A 95 0.39 2.41 -20.30
C ASN A 95 0.69 0.93 -19.99
N PRO A 96 1.62 0.26 -20.72
CA PRO A 96 1.85 -1.17 -20.58
C PRO A 96 2.19 -1.62 -19.15
N ILE A 97 2.89 -0.80 -18.38
CA ILE A 97 3.31 -1.13 -17.01
C ILE A 97 2.16 -0.88 -16.02
N LEU A 98 1.57 0.33 -16.06
CA LEU A 98 0.48 0.68 -15.14
C LEU A 98 -0.78 -0.18 -15.37
N ASP A 99 -0.98 -0.70 -16.57
CA ASP A 99 -2.15 -1.51 -16.92
C ASP A 99 -1.95 -3.01 -16.69
N SER A 100 -0.71 -3.49 -16.66
CA SER A 100 -0.41 -4.92 -16.45
C SER A 100 -0.19 -5.28 -14.99
N ILE A 101 0.37 -4.36 -14.19
CA ILE A 101 0.66 -4.60 -12.79
C ILE A 101 -0.53 -4.16 -11.95
N VAL A 102 -1.19 -5.12 -11.28
CA VAL A 102 -2.32 -4.82 -10.37
C VAL A 102 -1.81 -4.11 -9.12
N HIS A 103 -2.34 -2.92 -8.85
CA HIS A 103 -1.91 -2.11 -7.72
C HIS A 103 -3.06 -1.33 -7.06
N HIS A 104 -2.91 -1.06 -5.78
CA HIS A 104 -3.62 0.01 -5.09
C HIS A 104 -2.74 1.25 -5.05
N PHE A 105 -3.36 2.40 -5.29
CA PHE A 105 -2.66 3.67 -5.33
C PHE A 105 -3.33 4.65 -4.37
N TYR A 106 -2.56 5.10 -3.40
CA TYR A 106 -2.95 6.09 -2.42
C TYR A 106 -2.10 7.36 -2.55
N VAL A 107 -2.69 8.49 -2.23
CA VAL A 107 -2.02 9.79 -2.11
C VAL A 107 -2.31 10.34 -0.73
N CYS A 108 -1.27 10.60 0.05
CA CYS A 108 -1.35 10.93 1.47
C CYS A 108 -0.49 12.16 1.80
N PRO A 109 -0.94 13.10 2.66
CA PRO A 109 -0.05 14.07 3.26
C PRO A 109 0.92 13.39 4.24
N THR A 110 2.08 13.99 4.49
CA THR A 110 3.11 13.44 5.40
C THR A 110 2.63 13.21 6.83
N HIS A 111 1.64 13.96 7.30
CA HIS A 111 1.06 13.83 8.65
C HIS A 111 -0.12 12.82 8.73
N SER A 112 -0.47 12.17 7.63
CA SER A 112 -1.60 11.23 7.56
C SER A 112 -1.40 10.04 8.49
N LYS A 113 -2.41 9.76 9.32
CA LYS A 113 -2.44 8.56 10.17
C LYS A 113 -2.46 7.26 9.36
N ALA A 114 -3.04 7.30 8.15
CA ALA A 114 -3.05 6.15 7.27
C ALA A 114 -1.65 5.87 6.70
N LEU A 115 -0.91 6.90 6.31
CA LEU A 115 0.48 6.78 5.90
C LEU A 115 1.35 6.24 7.06
N GLU A 116 1.21 6.82 8.25
CA GLU A 116 1.90 6.35 9.45
C GLU A 116 1.64 4.85 9.70
N ARG A 117 0.37 4.42 9.60
CA ARG A 117 -0.02 3.00 9.71
C ARG A 117 0.68 2.12 8.67
N HIS A 118 0.72 2.55 7.41
CA HIS A 118 1.37 1.80 6.34
C HIS A 118 2.88 1.64 6.58
N LEU A 119 3.58 2.74 6.91
CA LEU A 119 5.03 2.73 7.09
C LEU A 119 5.44 1.94 8.34
N LEU A 120 4.84 2.23 9.50
CA LEU A 120 5.22 1.59 10.76
C LEU A 120 4.93 0.09 10.75
N SER A 121 3.79 -0.35 10.20
CA SER A 121 3.51 -1.78 10.08
C SER A 121 4.49 -2.50 9.14
N ARG A 122 4.79 -1.91 7.98
CA ARG A 122 5.79 -2.44 7.04
C ARG A 122 7.16 -2.57 7.71
N ASP A 123 7.63 -1.50 8.33
CA ASP A 123 8.99 -1.43 8.88
C ASP A 123 9.14 -2.38 10.07
N TYR A 124 8.14 -2.49 10.93
CA TYR A 124 8.13 -3.48 12.01
C TYR A 124 8.21 -4.91 11.48
N LEU A 125 7.36 -5.26 10.50
CA LEU A 125 7.32 -6.62 9.93
C LEU A 125 8.61 -6.98 9.17
N ARG A 126 9.32 -6.00 8.60
CA ARG A 126 10.65 -6.20 8.00
C ARG A 126 11.71 -6.57 9.04
N LYS A 127 11.64 -5.93 10.22
CA LYS A 127 12.63 -6.10 11.30
C LYS A 127 12.33 -7.28 12.24
N ASN A 128 11.09 -7.77 12.27
CA ASN A 128 10.64 -8.75 13.27
C ASN A 128 10.07 -10.02 12.60
N GLU A 129 10.88 -11.09 12.58
CA GLU A 129 10.48 -12.37 11.98
C GLU A 129 9.24 -12.99 12.65
N TRP A 130 9.18 -13.01 13.98
CA TRP A 130 8.03 -13.59 14.70
C TRP A 130 6.71 -12.92 14.29
N ALA A 131 6.71 -11.60 14.17
CA ALA A 131 5.53 -10.81 13.81
C ALA A 131 5.14 -11.06 12.35
N ARG A 132 6.13 -11.16 11.46
CA ARG A 132 5.93 -11.52 10.05
C ARG A 132 5.28 -12.90 9.91
N LEU A 133 5.79 -13.91 10.62
CA LEU A 133 5.25 -15.27 10.60
C LEU A 133 3.83 -15.34 11.17
N MET A 134 3.58 -14.69 12.30
CA MET A 134 2.25 -14.65 12.90
C MET A 134 1.23 -13.95 11.98
N TYR A 135 1.61 -12.83 11.38
CA TYR A 135 0.74 -12.15 10.41
C TYR A 135 0.48 -13.00 9.16
N GLN A 136 1.48 -13.75 8.72
CA GLN A 136 1.33 -14.68 7.61
C GLN A 136 0.33 -15.79 7.94
N GLU A 137 0.44 -16.42 9.10
CA GLU A 137 -0.46 -17.46 9.57
C GLU A 137 -1.91 -16.97 9.64
N MET A 138 -2.14 -15.80 10.26
CA MET A 138 -3.46 -15.16 10.29
C MET A 138 -4.04 -15.01 8.87
N LYS A 139 -3.25 -14.55 7.89
CA LYS A 139 -3.72 -14.41 6.51
C LYS A 139 -4.07 -15.76 5.88
N TYR A 140 -3.32 -16.81 6.14
CA TYR A 140 -3.62 -18.14 5.62
C TYR A 140 -4.92 -18.70 6.21
N GLU A 141 -5.13 -18.58 7.53
CA GLU A 141 -6.38 -18.99 8.18
C GLU A 141 -7.59 -18.25 7.60
N LEU A 142 -7.47 -16.94 7.42
CA LEU A 142 -8.55 -16.13 6.86
C LEU A 142 -8.81 -16.45 5.38
N ALA A 143 -7.77 -16.78 4.60
CA ALA A 143 -7.93 -17.22 3.21
C ALA A 143 -8.66 -18.56 3.11
N VAL A 144 -8.46 -19.47 4.07
CA VAL A 144 -9.22 -20.72 4.18
C VAL A 144 -10.67 -20.44 4.56
N LYS A 145 -10.91 -19.63 5.61
CA LYS A 145 -12.26 -19.25 6.06
C LYS A 145 -13.06 -18.53 4.97
N ALA A 146 -12.40 -17.73 4.14
CA ALA A 146 -13.03 -17.01 3.04
C ALA A 146 -13.34 -17.90 1.81
N GLY A 147 -12.92 -19.18 1.78
CA GLY A 147 -13.14 -20.04 0.63
C GLY A 147 -12.53 -19.50 -0.67
N GLN A 148 -11.41 -18.77 -0.56
CA GLN A 148 -10.76 -18.04 -1.68
C GLN A 148 -11.56 -16.85 -2.25
N ASP A 149 -12.69 -16.47 -1.65
CA ASP A 149 -13.41 -15.25 -2.02
C ASP A 149 -12.60 -14.00 -1.62
N LYS A 150 -12.32 -13.14 -2.60
CA LYS A 150 -11.47 -11.96 -2.41
C LYS A 150 -12.13 -10.89 -1.53
N LYS A 151 -13.44 -10.72 -1.64
CA LYS A 151 -14.20 -9.69 -0.92
C LYS A 151 -14.37 -10.11 0.53
N LEU A 152 -14.85 -11.32 0.77
CA LEU A 152 -14.97 -11.90 2.10
C LEU A 152 -13.63 -11.96 2.81
N TYR A 153 -12.54 -12.33 2.12
CA TYR A 153 -11.21 -12.28 2.70
C TYR A 153 -10.80 -10.87 3.14
N ALA A 154 -11.09 -9.83 2.34
CA ALA A 154 -10.78 -8.46 2.71
C ALA A 154 -11.55 -8.01 3.97
N GLU A 155 -12.85 -8.32 4.03
CA GLU A 155 -13.71 -8.03 5.18
C GLU A 155 -13.25 -8.76 6.45
N LEU A 156 -12.94 -10.05 6.33
CA LEU A 156 -12.41 -10.85 7.44
C LEU A 156 -11.04 -10.32 7.90
N LYS A 157 -10.16 -9.97 6.95
CA LYS A 157 -8.85 -9.43 7.28
C LYS A 157 -8.98 -8.15 8.09
N GLU A 158 -9.81 -7.21 7.65
CA GLU A 158 -10.05 -5.96 8.38
C GLU A 158 -10.50 -6.21 9.82
N ARG A 159 -11.44 -7.14 10.03
CA ARG A 159 -11.95 -7.46 11.37
C ARG A 159 -10.93 -8.15 12.28
N HIS A 160 -10.09 -9.03 11.73
CA HIS A 160 -9.31 -9.96 12.54
C HIS A 160 -7.83 -9.60 12.69
N VAL A 161 -7.26 -8.77 11.81
CA VAL A 161 -5.83 -8.44 11.87
C VAL A 161 -5.54 -7.05 12.43
N ASN A 162 -6.53 -6.17 12.52
CA ASN A 162 -6.30 -4.78 12.90
C ASN A 162 -5.70 -4.66 14.30
N ASP A 163 -6.22 -5.35 15.31
CA ASP A 163 -5.67 -5.32 16.68
C ASP A 163 -4.20 -5.74 16.72
N PHE A 164 -3.84 -6.78 15.98
CA PHE A 164 -2.45 -7.21 15.87
C PHE A 164 -1.59 -6.14 15.19
N ILE A 165 -2.05 -5.58 14.06
CA ILE A 165 -1.34 -4.52 13.34
C ILE A 165 -1.17 -3.27 14.23
N ASP A 166 -2.18 -2.90 14.99
CA ASP A 166 -2.15 -1.77 15.93
C ASP A 166 -1.08 -2.01 17.00
N SER A 167 -1.05 -3.22 17.57
CA SER A 167 -0.06 -3.58 18.60
C SER A 167 1.39 -3.49 18.11
N ILE A 168 1.67 -3.81 16.84
CA ILE A 168 3.04 -3.71 16.30
C ILE A 168 3.39 -2.29 15.88
N ILE A 169 2.42 -1.50 15.46
CA ILE A 169 2.61 -0.07 15.14
C ILE A 169 3.00 0.69 16.40
N GLU A 170 2.35 0.43 17.53
CA GLU A 170 2.72 1.04 18.81
C GLU A 170 4.16 0.71 19.21
N LYS A 171 4.58 -0.55 19.02
CA LYS A 171 5.97 -0.97 19.27
C LYS A 171 6.96 -0.24 18.37
N GLU A 172 6.70 -0.14 17.06
CA GLU A 172 7.59 0.57 16.12
C GLU A 172 7.66 2.07 16.41
N ARG A 173 6.53 2.68 16.78
CA ARG A 173 6.47 4.09 17.17
C ARG A 173 7.37 4.36 18.38
N ASN A 174 7.30 3.50 19.38
CA ASN A 174 8.13 3.65 20.59
C ASN A 174 9.62 3.45 20.31
N LEU A 175 9.99 2.57 19.38
CA LEU A 175 11.38 2.41 18.95
C LEU A 175 11.91 3.64 18.19
N SER A 176 11.04 4.30 17.42
CA SER A 176 11.40 5.47 16.61
C SER A 176 11.55 6.76 17.43
N LEU A 177 11.04 6.80 18.66
CA LEU A 177 11.16 7.95 19.58
C LEU A 177 12.42 7.92 20.45
N ILE A 178 13.19 6.82 20.39
CA ILE A 178 14.39 6.60 21.21
C ILE A 178 15.67 7.06 20.48
N PHE A 179 15.57 7.45 19.20
CA PHE A 179 16.65 7.97 18.37
C PHE A 179 16.30 9.36 17.84
#